data_AF-L7J9X3-F1
#
_entry.id   AF-L7J9X3-F1
#
_cell.length_a   1.000
_cell.length_b   1.000
_cell.length_c   1.000
_cell.angle_alpha   90.00
_cell.angle_beta   90.00
_cell.angle_gamma   90.00
#
_symmetry.space_group_name_H-M   'P 1'
#
loop_
_entity.id
_entity.type
_entity.pdbx_description
1 polymer ?
#
loop_
_entity_poly.entity_id
_entity_poly.type
_entity_poly.pdbx_seq_one_letter_code
_entity_poly.pdbx_strand_id
1 'polypeptide(L)'
;MHFSTIFIPFALAALKVSAAPARFCVYYDGHLPATRVLLMYVRIGTTATITARGHEFEVEAKDQNCKVILTNGKQAPDWLAAEPY
;
A
#
# COMPACT_ATOMS: atom_id res chain seq x y z
N MET A 1 7.69 51.98 -31.44
CA MET A 1 7.76 51.66 -29.99
C MET A 1 7.29 50.21 -29.85
N HIS A 2 8.21 49.28 -29.63
CA HIS A 2 7.94 47.84 -29.56
C HIS A 2 7.64 47.47 -28.10
N PHE A 3 6.46 46.94 -27.82
CA PHE A 3 6.05 46.49 -26.49
C PHE A 3 6.49 45.04 -26.31
N SER A 4 7.48 44.81 -25.44
CA SER A 4 7.92 43.46 -25.07
C SER A 4 7.09 42.96 -23.90
N THR A 5 6.15 42.06 -24.18
CA THR A 5 5.35 41.37 -23.16
C THR A 5 6.22 40.29 -22.49
N ILE A 6 6.57 40.51 -21.22
CA ILE A 6 7.31 39.55 -20.40
C ILE A 6 6.33 38.42 -20.02
N PHE A 7 6.56 37.22 -20.56
CA PHE A 7 5.90 36.01 -20.08
C PHE A 7 6.56 35.59 -18.75
N ILE A 8 5.83 35.73 -17.64
CA ILE A 8 6.24 35.19 -16.34
C ILE A 8 5.75 33.74 -16.28
N PRO A 9 6.63 32.72 -16.31
CA PRO A 9 6.20 31.36 -16.01
C PRO A 9 5.91 31.29 -14.52
N PHE A 10 4.63 31.21 -14.16
CA PHE A 10 4.22 30.76 -12.84
C PHE A 10 4.68 29.31 -12.68
N ALA A 11 5.87 29.12 -12.10
CA ALA A 11 6.33 27.82 -11.64
C ALA A 11 5.39 27.38 -10.51
N LEU A 12 4.42 26.54 -10.87
CA LEU A 12 3.54 25.86 -9.94
C LEU A 12 4.42 24.87 -9.16
N ALA A 13 5.01 25.33 -8.07
CA ALA A 13 5.64 24.46 -7.09
C ALA A 13 4.53 23.65 -6.44
N ALA A 14 4.20 22.51 -7.06
CA ALA A 14 3.39 21.49 -6.42
C ALA A 14 4.13 21.09 -5.15
N LEU A 15 3.63 21.51 -3.99
CA LEU A 15 4.05 20.98 -2.70
C LEU A 15 3.80 19.48 -2.74
N LYS A 16 4.83 18.72 -3.12
CA LYS A 16 4.85 17.28 -2.98
C LYS A 16 4.98 17.04 -1.47
N VAL A 17 3.84 17.03 -0.78
CA VAL A 17 3.76 16.55 0.60
C VAL A 17 4.13 15.07 0.52
N SER A 18 5.43 14.79 0.60
CA SER A 18 5.93 13.43 0.70
C SER A 18 5.52 12.97 2.10
N ALA A 19 4.36 12.32 2.19
CA ALA A 19 4.07 11.49 3.34
C ALA A 19 5.27 10.56 3.54
N ALA A 20 5.66 10.35 4.80
CA ALA A 20 6.74 9.43 5.11
C ALA A 20 6.42 8.05 4.48
N PRO A 21 7.44 7.31 4.02
CA PRO A 21 7.22 6.01 3.43
C PRO A 21 6.47 5.10 4.41
N ALA A 22 5.47 4.35 3.91
CA ALA A 22 4.77 3.34 4.69
C ALA A 22 5.77 2.36 5.29
N ARG A 23 5.51 1.95 6.54
CA ARG A 23 6.38 1.04 7.31
C ARG A 23 5.73 -0.30 7.55
N PHE A 24 4.42 -0.38 7.35
CA PHE A 24 3.61 -1.57 7.56
C PHE A 24 2.69 -1.83 6.36
N CYS A 25 2.27 -3.07 6.26
CA CYS A 25 1.17 -3.51 5.44
C CYS A 25 0.05 -4.01 6.34
N VAL A 26 -1.16 -3.51 6.13
CA VAL A 26 -2.35 -3.89 6.88
C VAL A 26 -3.15 -4.87 6.05
N TYR A 27 -3.36 -6.08 6.56
CA TYR A 27 -4.08 -7.15 5.88
C TYR A 27 -5.53 -7.20 6.32
N TYR A 28 -6.42 -7.49 5.37
CA TYR A 28 -7.86 -7.55 5.59
C TYR A 28 -8.47 -8.80 4.95
N ASP A 29 -9.56 -9.28 5.54
CA ASP A 29 -10.50 -10.20 4.87
C ASP A 29 -11.53 -9.35 4.11
N GLY A 30 -11.44 -9.36 2.78
CA GLY A 30 -12.29 -8.59 1.85
C GLY A 30 -11.63 -7.31 1.33
N HIS A 31 -12.06 -6.88 0.14
CA HIS A 31 -11.51 -5.69 -0.53
C HIS A 31 -12.28 -4.40 -0.29
N LEU A 32 -13.59 -4.51 -0.03
CA LEU A 32 -14.46 -3.35 0.10
C LEU A 32 -14.17 -2.62 1.42
N PRO A 33 -13.75 -1.34 1.40
CA PRO A 33 -13.36 -0.62 2.62
C PRO A 33 -14.44 -0.59 3.70
N ALA A 34 -15.71 -0.59 3.31
CA ALA A 34 -16.85 -0.55 4.23
C ALA A 34 -17.13 -1.87 4.96
N THR A 35 -16.68 -3.01 4.43
CA THR A 35 -17.03 -4.34 4.94
C THR A 35 -15.84 -5.24 5.22
N ARG A 36 -14.64 -4.84 4.81
CA ARG A 36 -13.42 -5.61 5.06
C ARG A 36 -13.13 -5.70 6.56
N VAL A 37 -12.66 -6.86 7.00
CA VAL A 37 -12.32 -7.11 8.39
C VAL A 37 -10.81 -7.02 8.56
N LEU A 38 -10.35 -6.20 9.51
CA LEU A 38 -8.93 -6.09 9.83
C LEU A 38 -8.41 -7.44 10.37
N LEU A 39 -7.33 -7.92 9.76
CA LEU A 39 -6.65 -9.15 10.19
C LEU A 39 -5.38 -8.82 10.99
N MET A 40 -4.40 -8.15 10.37
CA MET A 40 -3.09 -7.97 11.00
C MET A 40 -2.27 -6.84 10.36
N TYR A 41 -1.38 -6.24 11.13
CA TYR A 41 -0.33 -5.35 10.65
C TYR A 41 0.99 -6.12 10.53
N VAL A 42 1.64 -6.06 9.37
CA VAL A 42 2.93 -6.70 9.13
C VAL A 42 3.95 -5.62 8.77
N ARG A 43 5.12 -5.66 9.41
CA ARG A 43 6.18 -4.71 9.11
C ARG A 43 6.77 -5.01 7.73
N ILE A 44 6.98 -3.98 6.91
CA ILE A 44 7.65 -4.15 5.61
C ILE A 44 9.08 -4.67 5.82
N GLY A 45 9.49 -5.65 5.02
CA GLY A 45 10.74 -6.39 5.13
C GLY A 45 10.68 -7.61 6.06
N THR A 46 9.49 -7.99 6.55
CA THR A 46 9.29 -9.15 7.42
C THR A 46 8.22 -10.11 6.88
N THR A 47 8.24 -11.33 7.38
CA THR A 47 7.19 -12.33 7.16
C THR A 47 6.31 -12.46 8.39
N ALA A 48 5.06 -12.87 8.19
CA ALA A 48 4.15 -13.20 9.29
C ALA A 48 3.08 -14.21 8.84
N THR A 49 2.53 -14.95 9.80
CA THR A 49 1.44 -15.89 9.55
C THR A 49 0.10 -15.25 9.91
N ILE A 50 -0.80 -15.19 8.94
CA ILE A 50 -2.18 -14.71 9.12
C ILE A 50 -3.09 -15.92 9.22
N THR A 51 -3.87 -16.00 10.30
CA THR A 51 -4.93 -17.02 10.45
C THR A 51 -6.27 -16.40 10.09
N ALA A 52 -6.90 -16.88 9.02
CA ALA A 52 -8.19 -16.38 8.55
C ALA A 52 -9.00 -17.51 7.90
N ARG A 53 -10.32 -17.50 8.14
CA ARG A 53 -11.26 -18.53 7.64
C ARG A 53 -10.82 -19.98 7.94
N GLY A 54 -10.17 -20.20 9.08
CA GLY A 54 -9.66 -21.51 9.50
C GLY A 54 -8.37 -21.98 8.80
N HIS A 55 -7.71 -21.10 8.04
CA HIS A 55 -6.47 -21.40 7.33
C HIS A 55 -5.34 -20.46 7.76
N GLU A 56 -4.10 -20.93 7.64
CA GLU A 56 -2.89 -20.15 7.87
C GLU A 56 -2.25 -19.74 6.55
N PHE A 57 -1.91 -18.46 6.43
CA PHE A 57 -1.25 -17.86 5.28
C PHE A 57 0.02 -17.18 5.74
N GLU A 58 1.17 -17.75 5.39
CA GLU A 58 2.45 -17.09 5.63
C GLU A 58 2.69 -16.06 4.50
N VAL A 59 2.65 -14.78 4.87
CA VAL A 59 2.80 -13.64 3.97
C VAL A 59 4.14 -12.95 4.15
N GLU A 60 4.65 -12.36 3.07
CA GLU A 60 5.82 -11.48 3.09
C GLU A 60 5.41 -10.05 2.70
N ALA A 61 5.62 -9.09 3.60
CA ALA A 61 5.39 -7.68 3.31
C ALA A 61 6.63 -7.08 2.64
N LYS A 62 6.74 -7.17 1.31
CA LYS A 62 7.97 -6.80 0.58
C LYS A 62 8.24 -5.31 0.50
N ASP A 63 7.22 -4.52 0.17
CA ASP A 63 7.36 -3.10 -0.16
C ASP A 63 6.11 -2.29 0.20
N GLN A 64 6.14 -1.00 -0.10
CA GLN A 64 5.06 -0.05 0.20
C GLN A 64 3.81 -0.23 -0.67
N ASN A 65 3.85 -1.05 -1.72
CA ASN A 65 2.64 -1.38 -2.46
C ASN A 65 1.80 -2.41 -1.71
N CYS A 66 2.39 -3.09 -0.71
CA CYS A 66 1.73 -4.10 0.10
C CYS A 66 1.01 -5.17 -0.72
N LYS A 67 1.62 -5.58 -1.84
CA LYS A 67 1.11 -6.69 -2.63
C LYS A 67 1.10 -7.96 -1.77
N VAL A 68 -0.04 -8.63 -1.74
CA VAL A 68 -0.20 -9.89 -1.00
C VAL A 68 0.61 -10.98 -1.70
N ILE A 69 1.68 -11.44 -1.04
CA ILE A 69 2.58 -12.47 -1.53
C ILE A 69 2.71 -13.52 -0.44
N LEU A 70 2.38 -14.78 -0.78
CA LEU A 70 2.64 -15.91 0.10
C LEU A 70 4.11 -16.36 -0.04
N THR A 71 4.75 -16.69 1.08
CA THR A 71 6.15 -17.15 1.12
C THR A 71 6.38 -18.44 0.32
N ASN A 72 5.34 -19.27 0.21
CA ASN A 72 5.37 -20.54 -0.52
C ASN A 72 5.24 -20.39 -2.05
N GLY A 73 5.18 -19.17 -2.58
CA GLY A 73 5.07 -18.88 -4.01
C GLY A 73 3.70 -19.16 -4.63
N LYS A 74 2.72 -19.60 -3.84
CA LYS A 74 1.33 -19.76 -4.31
C LYS A 74 0.64 -18.41 -4.40
N GLN A 75 -0.38 -18.34 -5.24
CA GLN A 75 -1.28 -17.20 -5.28
C GLN A 75 -2.07 -17.11 -3.97
N ALA A 76 -2.15 -15.91 -3.42
CA ALA A 76 -2.99 -15.65 -2.26
C ALA A 76 -4.47 -15.73 -2.65
N PRO A 77 -5.38 -16.04 -1.70
CA PRO A 77 -6.80 -16.02 -1.97
C PRO A 77 -7.26 -14.64 -2.45
N ASP A 78 -8.17 -14.60 -3.43
CA ASP A 78 -8.67 -13.36 -4.02
C ASP A 78 -9.40 -12.46 -3.01
N TRP A 79 -9.75 -12.93 -1.82
CA TRP A 79 -10.38 -12.11 -0.78
C TRP A 79 -9.35 -11.45 0.15
N LEU A 80 -8.11 -11.93 0.22
CA LEU A 80 -7.08 -11.40 1.11
C LEU A 80 -6.52 -10.12 0.50
N ALA A 81 -6.79 -8.99 1.16
CA ALA A 81 -6.36 -7.66 0.73
C ALA A 81 -5.25 -7.13 1.63
N ALA A 82 -4.44 -6.20 1.14
CA ALA A 82 -3.51 -5.45 1.96
C ALA A 82 -3.32 -4.01 1.48
N GLU A 83 -3.04 -3.10 2.42
CA GLU A 83 -2.82 -1.68 2.16
C GLU A 83 -1.61 -1.13 2.94
N PRO A 84 -0.91 -0.13 2.41
CA PRO A 84 0.19 0.55 3.11
C PRO A 84 -0.29 1.34 4.32
N TYR A 85 0.52 1.31 5.38
CA TYR A 85 0.38 2.10 6.61
C TYR A 85 1.71 2.67 7.11
#